data_AF-A0A523L8Z5-F1
#
_entry.id   AF-A0A523L8Z5-F1
#
_cell.length_a   1.000
_cell.length_b   1.000
_cell.length_c   1.000
_cell.angle_alpha   90.00
_cell.angle_beta   90.00
_cell.angle_gamma   90.00
#
_symmetry.space_group_name_H-M   'P 1'
#
loop_
_entity.id
_entity.type
_entity.pdbx_description
1 polymer ?
#
loop_
_entity_poly.entity_id
_entity_poly.type
_entity_poly.pdbx_seq_one_letter_code
_entity_poly.pdbx_strand_id
1 'polypeptide(L)'
;MKRSILLIGLAAPLGIFLLQSRPVSDEVHAAHLAAIADLERTAEDFSSLTTTLESAWASVEDPGENARTLAARVAESPERLSTYMPQGTDSGSQQDPYLDRYEAYTRIVNQTEPLITEFFAEQAVYLESITFIQESGPRIIAEMRRIRMDRAAAETSQLVVGTLAYATGDASVEEFNPRFLLVSLGRDLRIDANMPRQTQTLLDSVTTVLDNKSIIQSKVTQIALMPIPDNVSRLIQAEEELYRSSLLSVGQGRTLLSIYAVLFVATVGFVMFRRRKGYR
;
A
#
# COMPACT_ATOMS: atom_id res chain seq x y z
N MET A 1 58.32 33.65 0.64
CA MET A 1 57.13 33.07 -0.05
C MET A 1 56.77 31.63 0.39
N LYS A 2 57.66 30.79 0.95
CA LYS A 2 57.29 29.41 1.38
C LYS A 2 56.40 29.28 2.63
N ARG A 3 56.13 30.36 3.39
CA ARG A 3 55.38 30.33 4.66
C ARG A 3 53.87 30.54 4.53
N SER A 4 53.41 31.20 3.47
CA SER A 4 51.97 31.43 3.24
C SER A 4 51.25 30.17 2.75
N ILE A 5 51.96 29.27 2.06
CA ILE A 5 51.42 28.03 1.50
C ILE A 5 51.05 27.01 2.61
N LEU A 6 51.80 26.99 3.72
CA LEU A 6 51.58 26.04 4.82
C LEU A 6 50.39 26.44 5.72
N LEU A 7 50.11 27.73 5.84
CA LEU A 7 48.92 28.26 6.54
C LEU A 7 47.64 28.11 5.69
N ILE A 8 47.74 28.24 4.37
CA ILE A 8 46.61 28.05 3.44
C ILE A 8 46.27 26.56 3.28
N GLY A 9 47.28 25.67 3.27
CA GLY A 9 47.06 24.22 3.15
C GLY A 9 46.35 23.56 4.35
N LEU A 10 46.40 24.18 5.54
CA LEU A 10 45.70 23.72 6.74
C LEU A 10 44.31 24.36 6.93
N ALA A 11 44.01 25.46 6.25
CA ALA A 11 42.73 26.17 6.35
C ALA A 11 41.60 25.49 5.56
N ALA A 12 41.93 24.90 4.40
CA ALA A 12 40.97 24.16 3.57
C ALA A 12 40.32 22.95 4.29
N PRO A 13 41.07 22.03 4.94
CA PRO A 13 40.46 20.94 5.68
C PRO A 13 39.66 21.42 6.90
N LEU A 14 40.10 22.48 7.60
CA LEU A 14 39.33 23.08 8.70
C LEU A 14 37.98 23.64 8.23
N GLY A 15 37.90 24.23 7.03
CA GLY A 15 36.65 24.70 6.44
C GLY A 15 35.66 23.57 6.13
N ILE A 16 36.17 22.44 5.61
CA ILE A 16 35.36 21.25 5.33
C ILE A 16 34.85 20.63 6.63
N PHE A 17 35.71 20.49 7.66
CA PHE A 17 35.29 19.97 8.96
C PHE A 17 34.34 20.91 9.70
N LEU A 18 34.46 22.23 9.53
CA LEU A 18 33.48 23.19 10.04
C LEU A 18 32.09 22.95 9.45
N LEU A 19 32.00 22.72 8.15
CA LEU A 19 30.73 22.41 7.48
C LEU A 19 30.17 21.06 7.94
N GLN A 20 31.02 20.03 8.04
CA GLN A 20 30.63 18.70 8.53
C GLN A 20 30.30 18.66 10.03
N SER A 21 30.78 19.61 10.84
CA SER A 21 30.54 19.66 12.29
C SER A 21 29.24 20.37 12.70
N ARG A 22 28.53 20.97 11.73
CA ARG A 22 27.25 21.66 11.98
C ARG A 22 26.24 20.67 12.57
N PRO A 23 25.46 21.06 13.57
CA PRO A 23 24.37 20.22 14.06
C PRO A 23 23.45 19.86 12.89
N VAL A 24 22.92 18.64 12.91
CA VAL A 24 21.79 18.26 12.06
C VAL A 24 20.68 19.28 12.30
N SER A 25 20.07 19.79 11.23
CA SER A 25 19.01 20.80 11.36
C SER A 25 17.76 20.18 11.99
N ASP A 26 16.99 20.99 12.71
CA ASP A 26 15.69 20.58 13.26
C ASP A 26 14.74 20.08 12.15
N GLU A 27 14.90 20.59 10.93
CA GLU A 27 14.16 20.14 9.74
C GLU A 27 14.45 18.68 9.37
N VAL A 28 15.70 18.21 9.50
CA VAL A 28 16.06 16.80 9.25
C VAL A 28 15.49 15.89 10.34
N HIS A 29 15.51 16.35 11.60
CA HIS A 29 14.86 15.63 12.70
C HIS A 29 13.35 15.51 12.49
N ALA A 30 12.70 16.60 12.08
CA ALA A 30 11.27 16.62 11.81
C ALA A 30 10.91 15.74 10.60
N ALA A 31 11.68 15.81 9.51
CA ALA A 31 11.47 14.98 8.32
C ALA A 31 11.62 13.48 8.63
N HIS A 32 12.64 13.10 9.40
CA HIS A 32 12.86 11.73 9.84
C HIS A 32 11.67 11.19 10.65
N LEU A 33 11.23 11.94 11.66
CA LEU A 33 10.10 11.52 12.50
C LEU A 33 8.79 11.47 11.70
N ALA A 34 8.57 12.41 10.78
CA ALA A 34 7.40 12.41 9.90
C ALA A 34 7.39 11.20 8.96
N ALA A 35 8.54 10.86 8.36
CA ALA A 35 8.67 9.68 7.49
C ALA A 35 8.37 8.38 8.24
N ILE A 36 8.92 8.20 9.45
CA ILE A 36 8.62 7.02 10.28
C ILE A 36 7.13 6.96 10.62
N ALA A 37 6.54 8.06 11.09
CA ALA A 37 5.13 8.08 11.47
C ALA A 37 4.20 7.77 10.29
N ASP A 38 4.49 8.29 9.10
CA ASP A 38 3.72 8.02 7.89
C ASP A 38 3.87 6.56 7.42
N LEU A 39 5.06 5.98 7.59
CA LEU A 39 5.34 4.58 7.30
C LEU A 39 4.55 3.65 8.24
N GLU A 40 4.65 3.87 9.56
CA GLU A 40 3.90 3.11 10.58
C GLU A 40 2.40 3.19 10.33
N ARG A 41 1.89 4.41 10.09
CA ARG A 41 0.49 4.64 9.74
C ARG A 41 0.08 3.89 8.48
N THR A 42 0.93 3.82 7.47
CA THR A 42 0.59 3.10 6.24
C THR A 42 0.49 1.59 6.46
N ALA A 43 1.34 1.01 7.30
CA ALA A 43 1.21 -0.39 7.69
C ALA A 43 -0.09 -0.66 8.47
N GLU A 44 -0.45 0.23 9.40
CA GLU A 44 -1.72 0.15 10.15
C GLU A 44 -2.94 0.32 9.25
N ASP A 45 -2.92 1.30 8.34
CA ASP A 45 -3.98 1.56 7.38
C ASP A 45 -4.18 0.34 6.46
N PHE A 46 -3.09 -0.28 6.00
CA PHE A 46 -3.14 -1.48 5.18
C PHE A 46 -3.70 -2.69 5.95
N SER A 47 -3.24 -2.93 7.18
CA SER A 47 -3.76 -4.03 8.02
C SER A 47 -5.25 -3.84 8.37
N SER A 48 -5.67 -2.59 8.57
CA SER A 48 -7.08 -2.25 8.82
C SER A 48 -7.92 -2.44 7.56
N LEU A 49 -7.37 -2.08 6.40
CA LEU A 49 -8.00 -2.32 5.11
C LEU A 49 -8.22 -3.80 4.86
N THR A 50 -7.19 -4.64 4.94
CA THR A 50 -7.32 -6.09 4.69
C THR A 50 -8.38 -6.73 5.57
N THR A 51 -8.38 -6.42 6.87
CA THR A 51 -9.39 -6.88 7.83
C THR A 51 -10.80 -6.45 7.41
N THR A 52 -10.95 -5.20 6.96
CA THR A 52 -12.25 -4.66 6.51
C THR A 52 -12.73 -5.35 5.24
N LEU A 53 -11.85 -5.58 4.26
CA LEU A 53 -12.19 -6.27 3.01
C LEU A 53 -12.55 -7.73 3.24
N GLU A 54 -11.80 -8.44 4.09
CA GLU A 54 -12.09 -9.82 4.49
C GLU A 54 -13.44 -9.94 5.20
N SER A 55 -13.71 -9.04 6.16
CA SER A 55 -14.98 -9.01 6.88
C SER A 55 -16.15 -8.70 5.94
N ALA A 56 -16.02 -7.70 5.08
CA ALA A 56 -17.05 -7.32 4.12
C ALA A 56 -17.33 -8.45 3.12
N TRP A 57 -16.29 -9.15 2.66
CA TRP A 57 -16.43 -10.32 1.82
C TRP A 57 -17.18 -11.46 2.54
N ALA A 58 -16.76 -11.81 3.76
CA ALA A 58 -17.36 -12.89 4.53
C ALA A 58 -18.84 -12.61 4.88
N SER A 59 -19.18 -11.35 5.14
CA SER A 59 -20.56 -10.93 5.46
C SER A 59 -21.41 -10.62 4.23
N VAL A 60 -20.83 -10.62 3.02
CA VAL A 60 -21.52 -10.21 1.78
C VAL A 60 -22.06 -8.78 1.91
N GLU A 61 -21.18 -7.85 2.27
CA GLU A 61 -21.48 -6.43 2.47
C GLU A 61 -20.54 -5.52 1.64
N ASP A 62 -20.94 -4.27 1.44
CA ASP A 62 -20.06 -3.24 0.89
C ASP A 62 -19.02 -2.85 1.97
N PRO A 63 -17.72 -2.92 1.68
CA PRO A 63 -16.68 -2.47 2.62
C PRO A 63 -16.82 -0.99 3.05
N GLY A 64 -17.53 -0.18 2.26
CA GLY A 64 -17.90 1.18 2.58
C GLY A 64 -16.79 2.21 2.37
N GLU A 65 -17.12 3.46 2.69
CA GLU A 65 -16.26 4.62 2.41
C GLU A 65 -14.95 4.62 3.23
N ASN A 66 -15.00 4.04 4.44
CA ASN A 66 -13.80 3.92 5.28
C ASN A 66 -12.74 3.03 4.62
N ALA A 67 -13.14 1.91 4.01
CA ALA A 67 -12.21 1.04 3.28
C ALA A 67 -11.61 1.76 2.07
N ARG A 68 -12.42 2.52 1.33
CA ARG A 68 -11.93 3.33 0.18
C ARG A 68 -10.94 4.40 0.63
N THR A 69 -11.22 5.05 1.75
CA THR A 69 -10.32 6.04 2.35
C THR A 69 -8.99 5.40 2.77
N LEU A 70 -9.02 4.23 3.41
CA LEU A 70 -7.81 3.47 3.77
C LEU A 70 -7.01 3.10 2.52
N ALA A 71 -7.67 2.58 1.49
CA ALA A 71 -7.04 2.24 0.21
C ALA A 71 -6.36 3.45 -0.45
N ALA A 72 -7.05 4.60 -0.51
CA ALA A 72 -6.47 5.83 -1.04
C ALA A 72 -5.25 6.28 -0.23
N ARG A 73 -5.32 6.24 1.11
CA ARG A 73 -4.18 6.61 1.96
C ARG A 73 -2.99 5.71 1.75
N VAL A 74 -3.19 4.40 1.56
CA VAL A 74 -2.11 3.45 1.23
C VAL A 74 -1.54 3.74 -0.16
N ALA A 75 -2.39 3.97 -1.17
CA ALA A 75 -1.97 4.26 -2.54
C ALA A 75 -1.15 5.55 -2.66
N GLU A 76 -1.53 6.60 -1.94
CA GLU A 76 -0.84 7.91 -1.92
C GLU A 76 0.46 7.91 -1.10
N SER A 77 0.70 6.88 -0.29
CA SER A 77 1.84 6.84 0.63
C SER A 77 3.21 7.00 -0.03
N PRO A 78 3.51 6.48 -1.24
CA PRO A 78 4.81 6.68 -1.85
C PRO A 78 5.05 8.14 -2.23
N GLU A 79 4.01 8.83 -2.71
CA GLU A 79 4.07 10.25 -3.04
C GLU A 79 4.29 11.09 -1.78
N ARG A 80 3.55 10.82 -0.69
CA ARG A 80 3.76 11.50 0.60
C ARG A 80 5.19 11.30 1.11
N LEU A 81 5.70 10.07 1.07
CA LEU A 81 7.06 9.75 1.53
C LEU A 81 8.16 10.40 0.68
N SER A 82 7.90 10.64 -0.61
CA SER A 82 8.86 11.33 -1.48
C SER A 82 9.20 12.75 -0.98
N THR A 83 8.29 13.39 -0.23
CA THR A 83 8.50 14.74 0.31
C THR A 83 9.55 14.78 1.42
N TYR A 84 9.80 13.65 2.09
CA TYR A 84 10.80 13.51 3.15
C TYR A 84 12.15 13.00 2.63
N MET A 85 12.25 12.68 1.34
CA MET A 85 13.48 12.13 0.79
C MET A 85 14.65 13.10 0.98
N PRO A 86 15.82 12.61 1.43
CA PRO A 86 16.99 13.45 1.62
C PRO A 86 17.46 14.00 0.28
N GLN A 87 17.25 15.31 0.06
CA GLN A 87 17.76 16.00 -1.12
C GLN A 87 19.29 16.10 -1.02
N GLY A 88 19.97 15.34 -1.88
CA GLY A 88 21.39 15.02 -1.76
C GLY A 88 22.32 16.22 -1.60
N THR A 89 23.14 16.16 -0.56
CA THR A 89 24.51 16.70 -0.57
C THR A 89 25.45 15.63 0.03
N ASP A 90 26.28 15.03 -0.83
CA ASP A 90 27.54 14.33 -0.53
C ASP A 90 27.57 12.87 0.01
N SER A 91 26.50 12.07 0.01
CA SER A 91 26.59 10.66 0.48
C SER A 91 25.98 9.61 -0.46
N GLY A 92 26.42 9.58 -1.73
CA GLY A 92 25.88 8.67 -2.76
C GLY A 92 25.85 7.19 -2.35
N SER A 93 26.91 6.64 -1.75
CA SER A 93 26.99 5.21 -1.41
C SER A 93 26.11 4.77 -0.23
N GLN A 94 25.52 5.70 0.53
CA GLN A 94 24.63 5.40 1.68
C GLN A 94 23.17 5.73 1.37
N GLN A 95 22.90 6.53 0.33
CA GLN A 95 21.55 6.82 -0.16
C GLN A 95 21.00 5.67 -1.03
N ASP A 96 21.87 4.94 -1.75
CA ASP A 96 21.47 3.84 -2.63
C ASP A 96 20.62 2.75 -1.92
N PRO A 97 20.97 2.25 -0.72
CA PRO A 97 20.17 1.22 -0.05
C PRO A 97 18.79 1.71 0.41
N TYR A 98 18.64 3.01 0.73
CA TYR A 98 17.35 3.60 1.07
C TYR A 98 16.47 3.73 -0.19
N LEU A 99 17.04 4.23 -1.29
CA LEU A 99 16.35 4.36 -2.57
C LEU A 99 15.89 3.00 -3.10
N ASP A 100 16.72 1.96 -3.03
CA ASP A 100 16.35 0.60 -3.43
C ASP A 100 15.13 0.07 -2.65
N ARG A 101 15.09 0.33 -1.34
CA ARG A 101 13.99 -0.09 -0.46
C ARG A 101 12.73 0.75 -0.72
N TYR A 102 12.89 2.05 -0.97
CA TYR A 102 11.79 2.91 -1.37
C TYR A 102 11.20 2.49 -2.72
N GLU A 103 12.03 2.16 -3.72
CA GLU A 103 11.54 1.67 -5.01
C GLU A 103 10.82 0.33 -4.88
N ALA A 104 11.31 -0.58 -4.03
CA ALA A 104 10.64 -1.83 -3.73
C ALA A 104 9.28 -1.60 -3.05
N TYR A 105 9.22 -0.65 -2.10
CA TYR A 105 8.00 -0.21 -1.44
C TYR A 105 6.98 0.39 -2.42
N THR A 106 7.40 1.37 -3.23
CA THR A 106 6.54 1.99 -4.25
C THR A 106 6.02 0.96 -5.23
N ARG A 107 6.86 0.00 -5.65
CA ARG A 107 6.45 -1.08 -6.54
C ARG A 107 5.36 -1.95 -5.92
N ILE A 108 5.48 -2.33 -4.64
CA ILE A 108 4.45 -3.17 -4.01
C ILE A 108 3.14 -2.42 -3.81
N VAL A 109 3.18 -1.14 -3.45
CA VAL A 109 1.98 -0.30 -3.36
C VAL A 109 1.27 -0.22 -4.72
N ASN A 110 2.01 0.10 -5.78
CA ASN A 110 1.47 0.20 -7.14
C ASN A 110 0.93 -1.14 -7.70
N GLN A 111 1.44 -2.26 -7.22
CA GLN A 111 0.91 -3.60 -7.56
C GLN A 111 -0.37 -3.93 -6.78
N THR A 112 -0.50 -3.38 -5.58
CA THR A 112 -1.63 -3.65 -4.68
C THR A 112 -2.85 -2.80 -5.00
N GLU A 113 -2.64 -1.55 -5.42
CA GLU A 113 -3.70 -0.61 -5.81
C GLU A 113 -4.71 -1.19 -6.83
N PRO A 114 -4.31 -1.70 -8.01
CA PRO A 114 -5.27 -2.22 -8.98
C PRO A 114 -6.07 -3.41 -8.44
N LEU A 115 -5.47 -4.26 -7.59
CA LEU A 115 -6.20 -5.38 -6.98
C LEU A 115 -7.30 -4.89 -6.04
N ILE A 116 -7.03 -3.84 -5.26
CA ILE A 116 -8.02 -3.24 -4.37
C ILE A 116 -9.13 -2.56 -5.18
N THR A 117 -8.78 -1.82 -6.23
CA THR A 117 -9.76 -1.16 -7.10
C THR A 117 -10.67 -2.16 -7.80
N GLU A 118 -10.09 -3.23 -8.37
CA GLU A 118 -10.84 -4.32 -8.99
C GLU A 118 -11.71 -5.06 -7.96
N PHE A 119 -11.20 -5.31 -6.75
CA PHE A 119 -11.99 -5.89 -5.67
C PHE A 119 -13.24 -5.05 -5.36
N PHE A 120 -13.11 -3.73 -5.19
CA PHE A 120 -14.27 -2.87 -4.95
C PHE A 120 -15.29 -2.91 -6.09
N ALA A 121 -14.82 -2.89 -7.34
CA ALA A 121 -15.69 -2.94 -8.51
C ALA A 121 -16.44 -4.28 -8.61
N GLU A 122 -15.73 -5.39 -8.45
CA GLU A 122 -16.30 -6.74 -8.52
C GLU A 122 -17.26 -7.01 -7.35
N GLN A 123 -16.89 -6.59 -6.14
CA GLN A 123 -17.74 -6.70 -4.95
C GLN A 123 -19.03 -5.90 -5.13
N ALA A 124 -18.98 -4.68 -5.64
CA ALA A 124 -20.17 -3.86 -5.88
C ALA A 124 -21.15 -4.56 -6.86
N VAL A 125 -20.63 -5.07 -7.97
CA VAL A 125 -21.43 -5.79 -8.98
C VAL A 125 -22.00 -7.10 -8.42
N TYR A 126 -21.22 -7.80 -7.60
CA TYR A 126 -21.65 -9.02 -6.92
C TYR A 126 -22.81 -8.74 -5.94
N LEU A 127 -22.69 -7.70 -5.12
CA LEU A 127 -23.73 -7.28 -4.17
C LEU A 127 -24.99 -6.79 -4.86
N GLU A 128 -24.87 -6.02 -5.95
CA GLU A 128 -26.00 -5.59 -6.76
C GLU A 128 -26.77 -6.81 -7.31
N SER A 129 -26.04 -7.81 -7.81
CA SER A 129 -26.64 -9.05 -8.34
C SER A 129 -27.36 -9.84 -7.24
N ILE A 130 -26.78 -9.96 -6.05
CA ILE A 130 -27.41 -10.64 -4.90
C ILE A 130 -28.68 -9.90 -4.48
N THR A 131 -28.60 -8.56 -4.34
CA THR A 131 -29.74 -7.72 -3.96
C THR A 131 -30.86 -7.85 -4.98
N PHE A 132 -30.54 -7.80 -6.27
CA PHE A 132 -31.51 -7.99 -7.34
C PHE A 132 -32.20 -9.36 -7.26
N ILE A 133 -31.42 -10.44 -7.07
CA ILE A 133 -31.97 -11.80 -6.91
C ILE A 133 -32.92 -11.89 -5.70
N GLN A 134 -32.52 -11.30 -4.57
CA GLN A 134 -33.32 -11.30 -3.34
C GLN A 134 -34.64 -10.53 -3.50
N GLU A 135 -34.59 -9.32 -4.06
CA GLU A 135 -35.74 -8.41 -4.13
C GLU A 135 -36.66 -8.71 -5.32
N SER A 136 -36.08 -8.97 -6.49
CA SER A 136 -36.84 -9.14 -7.73
C SER A 136 -37.18 -10.59 -8.03
N GLY A 137 -36.37 -11.56 -7.56
CA GLY A 137 -36.58 -12.99 -7.80
C GLY A 137 -37.99 -13.47 -7.47
N PRO A 138 -38.53 -13.23 -6.25
CA PRO A 138 -39.88 -13.65 -5.88
C PRO A 138 -40.97 -13.06 -6.78
N ARG A 139 -40.81 -11.80 -7.21
CA ARG A 139 -41.77 -11.11 -8.08
C ARG A 139 -41.76 -11.72 -9.49
N ILE A 140 -40.59 -11.98 -10.05
CA ILE A 140 -40.42 -12.62 -11.37
C ILE A 140 -41.04 -14.01 -11.35
N ILE A 141 -40.77 -14.82 -10.33
CA ILE A 141 -41.35 -16.16 -10.15
C ILE A 141 -42.88 -16.09 -10.08
N ALA A 142 -43.44 -15.12 -9.34
CA ALA A 142 -44.88 -14.93 -9.26
C ALA A 142 -45.49 -14.55 -10.61
N GLU A 143 -44.80 -13.72 -11.41
CA GLU A 143 -45.22 -13.36 -12.76
C GLU A 143 -45.21 -14.57 -13.70
N MET A 144 -44.14 -15.38 -13.68
CA MET A 144 -44.05 -16.64 -14.43
C MET A 144 -45.22 -17.58 -14.11
N ARG A 145 -45.62 -17.70 -12.84
CA ARG A 145 -46.80 -18.48 -12.44
C ARG A 145 -48.11 -17.89 -13.00
N ARG A 146 -48.25 -16.56 -13.01
CA ARG A 146 -49.46 -15.89 -13.56
C ARG A 146 -49.67 -16.17 -15.04
N ILE A 147 -48.58 -16.27 -15.81
CA ILE A 147 -48.61 -16.62 -17.23
C ILE A 147 -48.57 -18.14 -17.49
N ARG A 148 -48.82 -18.96 -16.46
CA ARG A 148 -48.90 -20.44 -16.51
C ARG A 148 -47.59 -21.13 -16.89
N MET A 149 -46.44 -20.55 -16.54
CA MET A 149 -45.12 -21.16 -16.68
C MET A 149 -44.70 -21.87 -15.39
N ASP A 150 -45.56 -22.74 -14.84
CA ASP A 150 -45.39 -23.29 -13.48
C ASP A 150 -44.09 -24.09 -13.30
N ARG A 151 -43.70 -24.89 -14.30
CA ARG A 151 -42.46 -25.65 -14.26
C ARG A 151 -41.23 -24.74 -14.22
N ALA A 152 -41.15 -23.78 -15.16
CA ALA A 152 -40.06 -22.83 -15.20
C ALA A 152 -40.01 -21.98 -13.93
N ALA A 153 -41.16 -21.58 -13.39
CA ALA A 153 -41.22 -20.86 -12.12
C ALA A 153 -40.69 -21.69 -10.94
N ALA A 154 -40.90 -23.01 -10.92
CA ALA A 154 -40.34 -23.89 -9.90
C ALA A 154 -38.81 -24.03 -10.03
N GLU A 155 -38.32 -24.24 -11.25
CA GLU A 155 -36.88 -24.32 -11.54
C GLU A 155 -36.17 -22.99 -11.22
N THR A 156 -36.74 -21.84 -11.60
CA THR A 156 -36.24 -20.51 -11.23
C THR A 156 -36.26 -20.29 -9.72
N SER A 157 -37.27 -20.78 -9.01
CA SER A 157 -37.32 -20.71 -7.54
C SER A 157 -36.18 -21.50 -6.90
N GLN A 158 -35.86 -22.69 -7.41
CA GLN A 158 -34.73 -23.48 -6.93
C GLN A 158 -33.40 -22.79 -7.25
N LEU A 159 -33.28 -22.20 -8.44
CA LEU A 159 -32.09 -21.44 -8.85
C LEU A 159 -31.84 -20.25 -7.92
N VAL A 160 -32.87 -19.44 -7.65
CA VAL A 160 -32.77 -18.28 -6.75
C VAL A 160 -32.34 -18.70 -5.35
N VAL A 161 -33.03 -19.67 -4.75
CA VAL A 161 -32.71 -20.14 -3.38
C VAL A 161 -31.31 -20.74 -3.32
N GLY A 162 -30.95 -21.59 -4.29
CA GLY A 162 -29.63 -22.22 -4.36
C GLY A 162 -28.50 -21.20 -4.57
N THR A 163 -28.72 -20.20 -5.42
CA THR A 163 -27.72 -19.15 -5.67
C THR A 163 -27.51 -18.28 -4.44
N LEU A 164 -28.57 -17.90 -3.72
CA LEU A 164 -28.44 -17.11 -2.50
C LEU A 164 -27.75 -17.89 -1.38
N ALA A 165 -28.11 -19.15 -1.17
CA ALA A 165 -27.47 -20.01 -0.18
C ALA A 165 -25.99 -20.26 -0.52
N TYR A 166 -25.67 -20.47 -1.80
CA TYR A 166 -24.29 -20.52 -2.27
C TYR A 166 -23.58 -19.20 -1.99
N ALA A 167 -24.17 -18.06 -2.33
CA ALA A 167 -23.55 -16.75 -2.17
C ALA A 167 -23.18 -16.43 -0.71
N THR A 168 -24.04 -16.78 0.25
CA THR A 168 -23.81 -16.55 1.68
C THR A 168 -22.91 -17.59 2.35
N GLY A 169 -22.39 -18.57 1.60
CA GLY A 169 -21.44 -19.55 2.12
C GLY A 169 -22.06 -20.72 2.88
N ASP A 170 -23.32 -21.07 2.60
CA ASP A 170 -23.90 -22.31 3.10
C ASP A 170 -23.15 -23.52 2.53
N ALA A 171 -22.40 -24.22 3.39
CA ALA A 171 -21.58 -25.37 3.01
C ALA A 171 -22.39 -26.56 2.46
N SER A 172 -23.72 -26.54 2.61
CA SER A 172 -24.60 -27.57 2.04
C SER A 172 -24.90 -27.39 0.55
N VAL A 173 -24.52 -26.24 -0.05
CA VAL A 173 -24.81 -25.93 -1.45
C VAL A 173 -23.52 -25.89 -2.27
N GLU A 174 -23.32 -26.91 -3.10
CA GLU A 174 -22.26 -26.94 -4.10
C GLU A 174 -22.61 -26.06 -5.31
N GLU A 175 -21.63 -25.33 -5.84
CA GLU A 175 -21.74 -24.46 -7.03
C GLU A 175 -22.34 -25.19 -8.25
N PHE A 176 -22.08 -26.49 -8.37
CA PHE A 176 -22.59 -27.33 -9.44
C PHE A 176 -24.12 -27.29 -9.55
N ASN A 177 -24.84 -27.25 -8.42
CA ASN A 177 -26.30 -27.29 -8.38
C ASN A 177 -26.95 -26.06 -9.05
N PRO A 178 -26.66 -24.80 -8.64
CA PRO A 178 -27.20 -23.63 -9.32
C PRO A 178 -26.69 -23.49 -10.75
N ARG A 179 -25.43 -23.85 -11.05
CA ARG A 179 -24.93 -23.85 -12.44
C ARG A 179 -25.70 -24.80 -13.35
N PHE A 180 -25.99 -26.02 -12.87
CA PHE A 180 -26.76 -26.99 -13.65
C PHE A 180 -28.17 -26.48 -13.93
N LEU A 181 -28.84 -25.90 -12.93
CA LEU A 181 -30.17 -25.30 -13.08
C LEU A 181 -30.17 -24.11 -14.04
N LEU A 182 -29.15 -23.25 -13.99
CA LEU A 182 -28.96 -22.14 -14.93
C LEU A 182 -28.86 -22.64 -16.38
N VAL A 183 -28.04 -23.67 -16.63
CA VAL A 183 -27.89 -24.27 -17.98
C VAL A 183 -29.19 -24.95 -18.42
N SER A 184 -29.91 -25.61 -17.52
CA SER A 184 -31.20 -26.24 -17.82
C SER A 184 -32.23 -25.19 -18.26
N LEU A 185 -32.37 -24.10 -17.50
CA LEU A 185 -33.28 -23.00 -17.81
C LEU A 185 -32.91 -22.27 -19.10
N GLY A 186 -31.60 -22.05 -19.35
CA GLY A 186 -31.12 -21.39 -20.58
C GLY A 186 -31.27 -22.24 -21.85
N ARG A 187 -31.45 -23.55 -21.75
CA ARG A 187 -31.65 -24.45 -22.90
C ARG A 187 -33.12 -24.69 -23.25
N ASP A 188 -34.05 -24.29 -22.39
CA ASP A 188 -35.48 -24.52 -22.63
C ASP A 188 -36.05 -23.44 -23.57
N LEU A 189 -35.95 -23.67 -24.89
CA LEU A 189 -36.43 -22.80 -25.96
C LEU A 189 -37.95 -22.48 -25.91
N ARG A 190 -38.73 -23.13 -25.04
CA ARG A 190 -40.16 -22.81 -24.81
C ARG A 190 -40.37 -21.56 -23.96
N ILE A 191 -39.30 -21.09 -23.34
CA ILE A 191 -39.28 -20.02 -22.36
C ILE A 191 -39.08 -18.64 -23.04
N ASP A 192 -38.42 -18.58 -24.20
CA ASP A 192 -37.99 -17.33 -24.84
C ASP A 192 -39.11 -16.40 -25.32
N ALA A 193 -40.25 -16.92 -25.79
CA ALA A 193 -41.30 -16.06 -26.36
C ALA A 193 -42.24 -15.44 -25.29
N ASN A 194 -42.33 -16.06 -24.11
CA ASN A 194 -43.31 -15.70 -23.08
C ASN A 194 -42.68 -15.25 -21.76
N MET A 195 -41.35 -15.27 -21.61
CA MET A 195 -40.77 -14.89 -20.33
C MET A 195 -40.93 -13.41 -19.99
N PRO A 196 -41.14 -13.10 -18.69
CA PRO A 196 -41.02 -11.74 -18.20
C PRO A 196 -39.66 -11.17 -18.61
N ARG A 197 -39.64 -9.92 -19.08
CA ARG A 197 -38.42 -9.24 -19.55
C ARG A 197 -37.29 -9.25 -18.52
N GLN A 198 -37.65 -9.22 -17.24
CA GLN A 198 -36.71 -9.20 -16.11
C GLN A 198 -36.06 -10.57 -15.84
N THR A 199 -36.54 -11.65 -16.46
CA THR A 199 -35.98 -12.97 -16.19
C THR A 199 -34.58 -13.14 -16.77
N GLN A 200 -34.29 -12.51 -17.92
CA GLN A 200 -32.93 -12.50 -18.44
C GLN A 200 -31.98 -11.81 -17.45
N THR A 201 -32.35 -10.64 -16.94
CA THR A 201 -31.58 -9.91 -15.91
C THR A 201 -31.37 -10.76 -14.65
N LEU A 202 -32.36 -11.57 -14.25
CA LEU A 202 -32.22 -12.51 -13.14
C LEU A 202 -31.19 -13.60 -13.44
N LEU A 203 -31.24 -14.22 -14.62
CA LEU A 203 -30.28 -15.24 -15.03
C LEU A 203 -28.85 -14.67 -15.17
N ASP A 204 -28.73 -13.46 -15.71
CA ASP A 204 -27.45 -12.74 -15.80
C ASP A 204 -26.91 -12.45 -14.39
N SER A 205 -27.75 -11.98 -13.46
CA SER A 205 -27.36 -11.75 -12.06
C SER A 205 -26.89 -13.03 -11.38
N VAL A 206 -27.59 -14.15 -11.61
CA VAL A 206 -27.18 -15.46 -11.09
C VAL A 206 -25.82 -15.87 -11.68
N THR A 207 -25.61 -15.66 -12.97
CA THR A 207 -24.33 -15.93 -13.64
C THR A 207 -23.19 -15.14 -12.99
N THR A 208 -23.40 -13.83 -12.81
CA THR A 208 -22.45 -12.94 -12.13
C THR A 208 -22.07 -13.45 -10.73
N VAL A 209 -23.05 -13.89 -9.93
CA VAL A 209 -22.78 -14.44 -8.59
C VAL A 209 -21.94 -15.72 -8.67
N LEU A 210 -22.29 -16.64 -9.57
CA LEU A 210 -21.59 -17.92 -9.68
C LEU A 210 -20.15 -17.74 -10.20
N ASP A 211 -19.95 -16.84 -11.16
CA ASP A 211 -18.64 -16.61 -11.78
C ASP A 211 -17.71 -15.78 -10.87
N ASN A 212 -18.23 -14.75 -10.20
CA ASN A 212 -17.38 -13.82 -9.45
C ASN A 212 -16.99 -14.31 -8.06
N LYS A 213 -17.72 -15.27 -7.46
CA LYS A 213 -17.48 -15.65 -6.06
C LYS A 213 -16.02 -16.09 -5.80
N SER A 214 -15.50 -16.98 -6.63
CA SER A 214 -14.13 -17.49 -6.50
C SER A 214 -13.07 -16.44 -6.86
N ILE A 215 -13.39 -15.56 -7.81
CA ILE A 215 -12.53 -14.46 -8.26
C ILE A 215 -12.32 -13.46 -7.12
N ILE A 216 -13.41 -13.00 -6.51
CA ILE A 216 -13.37 -12.04 -5.40
C ILE A 216 -12.64 -12.65 -4.20
N GLN A 217 -12.94 -13.91 -3.85
CA GLN A 217 -12.23 -14.62 -2.78
C GLN A 217 -10.71 -14.70 -3.04
N SER A 218 -10.32 -15.00 -4.28
CA SER A 218 -8.91 -15.02 -4.68
C SER A 218 -8.26 -13.65 -4.55
N LYS A 219 -8.95 -12.58 -4.95
CA LYS A 219 -8.42 -11.20 -4.82
C LYS A 219 -8.24 -10.78 -3.36
N VAL A 220 -9.21 -11.03 -2.48
CA VAL A 220 -9.07 -10.73 -1.04
C VAL A 220 -7.86 -11.44 -0.46
N THR A 221 -7.69 -12.72 -0.80
CA THR A 221 -6.55 -13.51 -0.36
C THR A 221 -5.22 -12.95 -0.90
N GLN A 222 -5.18 -12.55 -2.18
CA GLN A 222 -3.99 -11.93 -2.78
C GLN A 222 -3.64 -10.59 -2.12
N ILE A 223 -4.64 -9.74 -1.85
CA ILE A 223 -4.45 -8.46 -1.16
C ILE A 223 -3.90 -8.71 0.25
N ALA A 224 -4.50 -9.63 1.02
CA ALA A 224 -4.04 -9.96 2.37
C ALA A 224 -2.60 -10.49 2.43
N LEU A 225 -2.14 -11.13 1.35
CA LEU A 225 -0.78 -11.65 1.23
C LEU A 225 0.25 -10.61 0.74
N MET A 226 -0.16 -9.38 0.42
CA MET A 226 0.78 -8.36 -0.03
C MET A 226 1.73 -7.93 1.11
N PRO A 227 3.06 -7.97 0.89
CA PRO A 227 4.05 -7.68 1.92
C PRO A 227 4.24 -6.16 2.15
N ILE A 228 3.16 -5.38 2.20
CA ILE A 228 3.26 -3.92 2.48
C ILE A 228 3.85 -3.68 3.88
N PRO A 229 3.36 -4.29 4.97
CA PRO A 229 3.93 -4.06 6.31
C PRO A 229 5.41 -4.46 6.44
N ASP A 230 5.82 -5.51 5.73
CA ASP A 230 7.21 -5.96 5.69
C ASP A 230 8.11 -4.95 4.96
N ASN A 231 7.66 -4.40 3.82
CA ASN A 231 8.40 -3.38 3.08
C ASN A 231 8.44 -2.06 3.85
N VAL A 232 7.36 -1.68 4.53
CA VAL A 232 7.33 -0.56 5.48
C VAL A 232 8.41 -0.74 6.54
N SER A 233 8.45 -1.89 7.21
CA SER A 233 9.42 -2.18 8.27
C SER A 233 10.86 -2.09 7.78
N ARG A 234 11.13 -2.60 6.57
CA ARG A 234 12.46 -2.50 5.92
C ARG A 234 12.82 -1.05 5.59
N LEU A 235 11.86 -0.25 5.15
CA LEU A 235 12.08 1.15 4.82
C LEU A 235 12.31 2.00 6.07
N ILE A 236 11.58 1.75 7.16
CA ILE A 236 11.84 2.35 8.48
C ILE A 236 13.27 2.07 8.93
N GLN A 237 13.73 0.81 8.84
CA GLN A 237 15.11 0.47 9.19
C GLN A 237 16.14 1.21 8.34
N ALA A 238 15.86 1.42 7.05
CA ALA A 238 16.74 2.15 6.16
C ALA A 238 16.81 3.64 6.51
N GLU A 239 15.67 4.22 6.85
CA GLU A 239 15.53 5.61 7.30
C GLU A 239 16.28 5.82 8.62
N GLU A 240 16.15 4.90 9.58
CA GLU A 240 16.93 4.93 10.82
C GLU A 240 18.44 4.83 10.57
N GLU A 241 18.88 3.95 9.66
CA GLU A 241 20.29 3.80 9.30
C GLU A 241 20.85 5.09 8.69
N LEU A 242 20.09 5.72 7.79
CA LEU A 242 20.44 6.97 7.13
C LEU A 242 20.49 8.15 8.10
N TYR A 243 19.54 8.23 9.02
CA TYR A 243 19.52 9.23 10.07
C TYR A 243 20.68 9.04 11.06
N ARG A 244 20.96 7.80 11.49
CA ARG A 244 22.12 7.50 12.35
C ARG A 244 23.44 7.82 11.67
N SER A 245 23.60 7.52 10.39
CA SER A 245 24.83 7.86 9.66
C SER A 245 25.03 9.38 9.56
N SER A 246 23.94 10.14 9.36
CA SER A 246 23.93 11.60 9.38
C SER A 246 24.35 12.18 10.74
N LEU A 247 23.91 11.58 11.85
CA LEU A 247 24.36 11.98 13.19
C LEU A 247 25.83 11.65 13.44
N LEU A 248 26.29 10.48 12.98
CA LEU A 248 27.67 10.05 13.13
C LEU A 248 28.64 10.91 12.33
N SER A 249 28.27 11.34 11.11
CA SER A 249 29.10 12.23 10.29
C SER A 249 29.32 13.58 10.98
N VAL A 250 28.28 14.13 11.63
CA VAL A 250 28.40 15.34 12.47
C VAL A 250 29.32 15.12 13.67
N GLY A 251 29.20 13.97 14.34
CA GLY A 251 30.08 13.58 15.43
C GLY A 251 31.55 13.51 15.00
N GLN A 252 31.83 12.80 13.90
CA GLN A 252 33.17 12.69 13.32
C GLN A 252 33.73 14.03 12.86
N GLY A 253 32.89 14.88 12.24
CA GLY A 253 33.24 16.24 11.86
C GLY A 253 33.70 17.08 13.06
N ARG A 254 32.99 16.99 14.19
CA ARG A 254 33.38 17.65 15.45
C ARG A 254 34.69 17.12 16.03
N THR A 255 34.90 15.81 16.00
CA THR A 255 36.14 15.19 16.49
C THR A 255 37.34 15.55 15.62
N LEU A 256 37.19 15.52 14.28
CA LEU A 256 38.25 15.92 13.37
C LEU A 256 38.54 17.41 13.48
N LEU A 257 37.51 18.26 13.59
CA LEU A 257 37.68 19.68 13.85
C LEU A 257 38.50 19.94 15.12
N SER A 258 38.21 19.24 16.23
CA SER A 258 38.92 19.43 17.49
C SER A 258 40.38 18.97 17.41
N ILE A 259 40.65 17.83 16.76
CA ILE A 259 42.02 17.34 16.51
C ILE A 259 42.81 18.34 15.65
N TYR A 260 42.23 18.81 14.55
CA TYR A 260 42.89 19.77 13.67
C TYR A 260 43.07 21.15 14.32
N ALA A 261 42.13 21.59 15.15
CA ALA A 261 42.27 22.83 15.92
C ALA A 261 43.45 22.74 16.91
N VAL A 262 43.59 21.62 17.63
CA VAL A 262 44.72 21.39 18.56
C VAL A 262 46.05 21.36 17.79
N LEU A 263 46.12 20.64 16.66
CA LEU A 263 47.31 20.60 15.81
C LEU A 263 47.67 21.98 15.27
N PHE A 264 46.68 22.77 14.86
CA PHE A 264 46.89 24.14 14.38
C PHE A 264 47.47 25.04 15.48
N VAL A 265 46.89 25.02 16.68
CA VAL A 265 47.38 25.78 17.84
C VAL A 265 48.80 25.36 18.22
N ALA A 266 49.09 24.06 18.26
CA ALA A 266 50.44 23.56 18.56
C ALA A 266 51.46 24.01 17.51
N THR A 267 51.10 23.97 16.23
CA THR A 267 51.96 24.39 15.12
C THR A 267 52.23 25.89 15.17
N VAL A 268 51.20 26.71 15.37
CA VAL A 268 51.33 28.17 15.51
C VAL A 268 52.16 28.52 16.75
N GLY A 269 51.90 27.88 17.88
CA GLY A 269 52.65 28.05 19.13
C GLY A 269 54.14 27.72 18.96
N PHE A 270 54.46 26.60 18.29
CA PHE A 270 55.84 26.22 17.99
C PHE A 270 56.55 27.23 17.07
N VAL A 271 55.87 27.71 16.02
CA VAL A 271 56.42 28.73 15.11
C VAL A 271 56.67 30.05 15.84
N MET A 272 55.75 30.49 16.70
CA MET A 272 55.93 31.70 17.52
C MET A 272 57.08 31.53 18.52
N PHE A 273 57.17 30.39 19.20
CA PHE A 273 58.26 30.10 20.14
C PHE A 273 59.63 30.09 19.46
N ARG A 274 59.74 29.47 18.27
CA ARG A 274 60.98 29.46 17.48
C ARG A 274 61.36 30.87 17.00
N ARG A 275 60.39 31.71 16.62
CA ARG A 275 60.64 33.13 16.29
C ARG A 275 61.17 33.92 17.49
N ARG A 276 60.67 33.65 18.69
CA ARG A 276 61.10 34.32 19.93
C ARG A 276 62.53 33.95 20.34
N LYS A 277 62.96 32.70 20.08
CA LYS A 277 64.36 32.25 20.28
C LYS A 277 65.35 32.78 19.25
N GLY A 278 64.91 33.14 18.04
CA GLY A 278 65.78 33.71 17.00
C GLY A 278 65.96 35.24 17.08
N TYR A 279 65.33 35.90 18.06
CA TYR A 279 65.45 37.34 18.34
C TYR A 279 66.31 37.64 19.58
N ARG A 280 67.05 36.65 20.08
CA ARG A 280 68.11 36.82 21.06
C ARG A 280 69.46 36.64 20.39
#